data_AF-A0A1G0XR32-F1
#
_entry.id   AF-A0A1G0XR32-F1
#
_cell.length_a   1.000
_cell.length_b   1.000
_cell.length_c   1.000
_cell.angle_alpha   90.00
_cell.angle_beta   90.00
_cell.angle_gamma   90.00
#
_symmetry.space_group_name_H-M   'P 1'
#
loop_
_entity.id
_entity.type
_entity.pdbx_description
1 polymer ?
#
loop_
_entity_poly.entity_id
_entity_poly.type
_entity_poly.pdbx_seq_one_letter_code
_entity_poly.pdbx_strand_id
1 'polypeptide(L)'
;MITRGDIEERKPFLPEMTGAKVTSHEFYDVAFDSFHKVPFWTLHRVTPGRTMKKFHRDGTPIEIGRGCGNFCADPMIVESPAGSAYALSGYDTGHLVPAEAMQFDKRALADSFYTSNACPQTDELNCGPWRTLEHNAFKSAMKGRELVVIAGAIFTEGKRYLSSGVAIPDEFFKVVVCQKEGIYDCWIMTNSEKPIVKFVTLSDIEYRAGLVFPFRDFRHVPDFMTAASSRELRALNGIKIENLLNGEYTMLEDYMWNPHDAEYPDARIKIPKGFTTDFGSVPGIVQNVFPPIGTFRDPDFLGHDLLYGTEYFEWEGIAYKIIKEPSKNRAECDWRLLESLKADGDSWFSRNTIWSAVKVGGGFVWAKHNPESIEANRKLLK
;
A
#
# COMPACT_ATOMS: atom_id res chain seq x y z
N MET A 1 -1.92 16.03 -32.66
CA MET A 1 -3.27 15.44 -32.57
C MET A 1 -3.22 14.20 -31.69
N ILE A 2 -3.10 14.38 -30.37
CA ILE A 2 -3.12 13.29 -29.36
C ILE A 2 -4.03 13.72 -28.20
N THR A 3 -5.20 14.32 -28.49
CA THR A 3 -6.04 14.92 -27.42
C THR A 3 -7.29 14.10 -27.10
N ARG A 4 -7.95 13.46 -28.09
CA ARG A 4 -9.14 12.64 -27.84
C ARG A 4 -8.82 11.23 -27.34
N GLY A 5 -7.79 10.58 -27.88
CA GLY A 5 -7.45 9.20 -27.48
C GLY A 5 -7.11 9.07 -26.00
N ASP A 6 -6.41 10.05 -25.44
CA ASP A 6 -5.96 10.00 -24.06
C ASP A 6 -7.07 10.12 -23.02
N ILE A 7 -8.06 10.96 -23.29
CA ILE A 7 -9.23 11.09 -22.41
C ILE A 7 -10.03 9.78 -22.47
N GLU A 8 -10.26 9.23 -23.66
CA GLU A 8 -11.01 7.97 -23.82
C GLU A 8 -10.31 6.79 -23.13
N GLU A 9 -8.97 6.73 -23.16
CA GLU A 9 -8.20 5.67 -22.49
C GLU A 9 -8.23 5.76 -20.96
N ARG A 10 -8.56 6.92 -20.39
CA ARG A 10 -8.68 7.12 -18.93
C ARG A 10 -10.09 6.83 -18.40
N LYS A 11 -11.14 7.06 -19.20
CA LYS A 11 -12.54 6.89 -18.79
C LYS A 11 -12.86 5.57 -18.07
N PRO A 12 -12.34 4.40 -18.49
CA PRO A 12 -12.65 3.13 -17.83
C PRO A 12 -12.11 3.02 -16.39
N PHE A 13 -11.29 3.96 -15.94
CA PHE A 13 -10.62 3.94 -14.64
C PHE A 13 -11.06 5.07 -13.71
N LEU A 14 -11.94 5.98 -14.16
CA LEU A 14 -12.37 7.14 -13.38
C LEU A 14 -13.15 6.68 -12.12
N PRO A 15 -12.68 7.00 -10.90
CA PRO A 15 -13.45 6.73 -9.70
C PRO A 15 -14.74 7.55 -9.69
N GLU A 16 -15.83 6.92 -9.28
CA GLU A 16 -17.10 7.59 -9.04
C GLU A 16 -17.17 8.11 -7.61
N MET A 17 -17.77 9.29 -7.45
CA MET A 17 -18.06 9.86 -6.14
C MET A 17 -19.32 10.71 -6.24
N THR A 18 -20.26 10.50 -5.31
CA THR A 18 -21.56 11.18 -5.35
C THR A 18 -21.37 12.70 -5.30
N GLY A 19 -21.87 13.39 -6.33
CA GLY A 19 -21.83 14.85 -6.41
C GLY A 19 -20.48 15.45 -6.84
N ALA A 20 -19.44 14.64 -7.08
CA ALA A 20 -18.17 15.16 -7.59
C ALA A 20 -18.27 15.43 -9.11
N LYS A 21 -17.74 16.59 -9.52
CA LYS A 21 -17.56 16.92 -10.94
C LYS A 21 -16.12 16.59 -11.34
N VAL A 22 -15.98 15.75 -12.36
CA VAL A 22 -14.67 15.46 -12.98
C VAL A 22 -14.36 16.55 -14.01
N THR A 23 -13.16 17.11 -13.91
CA THR A 23 -12.58 18.02 -14.89
C THR A 23 -11.45 17.29 -15.61
N SER A 24 -11.53 17.21 -16.93
CA SER A 24 -10.53 16.54 -17.77
C SER A 24 -9.58 17.56 -18.40
N HIS A 25 -8.32 17.51 -17.95
CA HIS A 25 -7.20 18.16 -18.64
C HIS A 25 -6.68 17.23 -19.75
N GLU A 26 -5.72 17.71 -20.54
CA GLU A 26 -5.22 16.94 -21.69
C GLU A 26 -4.64 15.58 -21.26
N PHE A 27 -3.85 15.56 -20.18
CA PHE A 27 -3.09 14.37 -19.76
C PHE A 27 -3.44 13.79 -18.40
N TYR A 28 -4.36 14.43 -17.66
CA TYR A 28 -4.89 13.91 -16.41
C TYR A 28 -6.35 14.35 -16.21
N ASP A 29 -7.05 13.70 -15.30
CA ASP A 29 -8.37 14.09 -14.81
C ASP A 29 -8.30 14.40 -13.32
N VAL A 30 -9.18 15.28 -12.86
CA VAL A 30 -9.30 15.64 -11.45
C VAL A 30 -10.77 15.72 -11.04
N ALA A 31 -11.12 15.11 -9.92
CA ALA A 31 -12.35 15.43 -9.19
C ALA A 31 -11.99 16.36 -8.03
N PHE A 32 -12.49 17.59 -8.08
CA PHE A 32 -12.05 18.63 -7.16
C PHE A 32 -13.10 18.94 -6.08
N ASP A 33 -12.67 18.99 -4.83
CA ASP A 33 -13.47 19.43 -3.70
C ASP A 33 -13.44 20.96 -3.63
N SER A 34 -14.47 21.59 -4.19
CA SER A 34 -14.59 23.04 -4.22
C SER A 34 -14.76 23.65 -2.82
N PHE A 35 -15.30 22.89 -1.86
CA PHE A 35 -15.50 23.37 -0.49
C PHE A 35 -14.19 23.34 0.30
N HIS A 36 -13.45 22.23 0.17
CA HIS A 36 -12.18 22.02 0.90
C HIS A 36 -10.94 22.51 0.12
N LYS A 37 -11.14 22.97 -1.13
CA LYS A 37 -10.13 23.54 -2.04
C LYS A 37 -8.95 22.61 -2.33
N VAL A 38 -9.23 21.32 -2.45
CA VAL A 38 -8.26 20.25 -2.73
C VAL A 38 -8.90 19.19 -3.62
N PRO A 39 -8.12 18.41 -4.40
CA PRO A 39 -8.65 17.27 -5.13
C PRO A 39 -9.16 16.17 -4.19
N PHE A 40 -10.31 15.58 -4.51
CA PHE A 40 -10.70 14.26 -4.00
C PHE A 40 -9.73 13.20 -4.54
N TRP A 41 -9.53 13.24 -5.86
CA TRP A 41 -8.58 12.38 -6.56
C TRP A 41 -8.17 13.00 -7.89
N THR A 42 -7.04 12.51 -8.40
CA THR A 42 -6.54 12.75 -9.75
C THR A 42 -6.25 11.41 -10.41
N LEU A 43 -6.30 11.37 -11.74
CA LEU A 43 -6.01 10.20 -12.54
C LEU A 43 -5.12 10.58 -13.72
N HIS A 44 -3.99 9.90 -13.86
CA HIS A 44 -3.09 10.10 -15.00
C HIS A 44 -2.51 8.78 -15.49
N ARG A 45 -1.91 8.82 -16.69
CA ARG A 45 -1.22 7.67 -17.28
C ARG A 45 0.29 7.85 -17.25
N VAL A 46 0.99 6.79 -16.88
CA VAL A 46 2.46 6.71 -16.94
C VAL A 46 2.81 5.62 -17.94
N THR A 47 3.38 5.99 -19.08
CA THR A 47 3.66 5.07 -20.20
C THR A 47 5.09 5.23 -20.70
N PRO A 48 5.67 4.20 -21.35
CA PRO A 48 7.08 4.24 -21.76
C PRO A 48 7.38 5.43 -22.68
N GLY A 49 6.46 5.76 -23.60
CA GLY A 49 6.61 6.91 -24.52
C GLY A 49 6.59 8.28 -23.83
N ARG A 50 6.11 8.37 -22.59
CA ARG A 50 6.05 9.60 -21.78
C ARG A 50 7.19 9.74 -20.78
N THR A 51 7.85 8.63 -20.47
CA THR A 51 9.03 8.62 -19.59
C THR A 51 10.33 8.92 -20.32
N MET A 52 10.33 8.89 -21.66
CA MET A 52 11.52 9.19 -22.46
C MET A 52 11.77 10.70 -22.48
N LYS A 53 12.97 11.12 -22.06
CA LYS A 53 13.43 12.50 -22.27
C LYS A 53 13.34 12.82 -23.76
N LYS A 54 12.69 13.92 -24.12
CA LYS A 54 12.81 14.46 -25.48
C LYS A 54 14.25 14.93 -25.66
N PHE A 55 14.82 14.73 -26.85
CA PHE A 55 16.15 15.23 -27.20
C PHE A 55 16.01 16.30 -28.28
N HIS A 56 16.88 17.31 -28.25
CA HIS A 56 17.11 18.20 -29.37
C HIS A 56 17.65 17.40 -30.57
N ARG A 57 17.59 17.99 -31.78
CA ARG A 57 18.12 17.37 -33.02
C ARG A 57 19.62 17.04 -32.95
N ASP A 58 20.36 17.72 -32.07
CA ASP A 58 21.78 17.54 -31.82
C ASP A 58 22.09 16.46 -30.77
N GLY A 59 21.06 15.76 -30.26
CA GLY A 59 21.22 14.70 -29.26
C GLY A 59 21.33 15.20 -27.82
N THR A 60 21.20 16.51 -27.57
CA THR A 60 21.15 17.03 -26.19
C THR A 60 19.79 16.75 -25.55
N PRO A 61 19.70 16.34 -24.28
CA PRO A 61 18.41 16.20 -23.59
C PRO A 61 17.68 17.54 -23.54
N ILE A 62 16.40 17.56 -23.89
CA ILE A 62 15.53 18.70 -23.60
C ILE A 62 15.28 18.67 -22.09
N GLU A 63 16.02 19.50 -21.36
CA GLU A 63 15.69 19.79 -19.97
C GLU A 63 14.48 20.71 -19.94
N ILE A 64 13.30 20.16 -19.67
CA ILE A 64 12.21 20.97 -19.14
C ILE A 64 12.48 21.07 -17.63
N GLY A 65 13.31 22.05 -17.24
CA GLY A 65 13.70 22.22 -15.84
C GLY A 65 12.49 22.38 -14.92
N ARG A 66 12.59 21.91 -13.67
CA ARG A 66 11.54 22.15 -12.65
C ARG A 66 11.27 23.64 -12.39
N GLY A 67 12.17 24.53 -12.82
CA GLY A 67 12.06 26.00 -12.69
C GLY A 67 10.98 26.66 -13.55
N CYS A 68 10.13 25.90 -14.26
CA CYS A 68 9.05 26.42 -15.08
C CYS A 68 7.70 26.55 -14.36
N GLY A 69 7.51 25.91 -13.20
CA GLY A 69 6.19 25.80 -12.57
C GLY A 69 6.11 26.54 -11.25
N ASN A 70 5.62 27.79 -11.28
CA ASN A 70 5.04 28.37 -10.07
C ASN A 70 3.60 27.84 -9.97
N PHE A 71 3.23 27.29 -8.81
CA PHE A 71 1.86 26.85 -8.59
C PHE A 71 0.88 28.00 -8.84
N CYS A 72 -0.17 27.72 -9.60
CA CYS A 72 -1.19 28.69 -9.94
C CYS A 72 -2.60 28.08 -9.86
N ALA A 73 -3.61 28.94 -9.80
CA ALA A 73 -5.00 28.49 -9.81
C ALA A 73 -5.31 27.83 -11.17
N ASP A 74 -6.10 26.77 -11.13
CA ASP A 74 -6.60 26.08 -12.33
C ASP A 74 -7.64 26.96 -13.05
N PRO A 75 -7.42 27.35 -14.32
CA PRO A 75 -8.37 28.16 -15.06
C PRO A 75 -9.70 27.45 -15.35
N MET A 76 -9.77 26.12 -15.24
CA MET A 76 -10.98 25.33 -15.45
C MET A 76 -11.81 25.13 -14.17
N ILE A 77 -11.27 25.49 -12.99
CA ILE A 77 -11.90 25.27 -11.69
C ILE A 77 -11.83 26.57 -10.89
N VAL A 78 -12.96 27.27 -10.79
CA VAL A 78 -13.05 28.62 -10.20
C VAL A 78 -12.60 28.65 -8.74
N GLU A 79 -12.84 27.58 -8.00
CA GLU A 79 -12.54 27.44 -6.57
C GLU A 79 -11.09 27.00 -6.30
N SER A 80 -10.31 26.76 -7.36
CA SER A 80 -8.89 26.42 -7.26
C SER A 80 -8.10 27.58 -6.64
N PRO A 81 -7.36 27.36 -5.54
CA PRO A 81 -6.68 28.44 -4.83
C PRO A 81 -5.46 28.96 -5.61
N ALA A 82 -5.08 30.23 -5.41
CA ALA A 82 -3.80 30.71 -5.90
C ALA A 82 -2.64 29.95 -5.22
N GLY A 83 -1.48 29.80 -5.88
CA GLY A 83 -0.32 29.12 -5.30
C GLY A 83 0.17 29.75 -3.99
N SER A 84 -0.04 31.05 -3.80
CA SER A 84 0.26 31.75 -2.54
C SER A 84 -0.55 31.26 -1.34
N ALA A 85 -1.63 30.51 -1.54
CA ALA A 85 -2.44 29.92 -0.46
C ALA A 85 -1.68 28.90 0.40
N TYR A 86 -0.57 28.38 -0.11
CA TYR A 86 0.30 27.42 0.57
C TYR A 86 1.53 28.08 1.21
N ALA A 87 1.81 29.35 0.90
CA ALA A 87 3.02 30.02 1.35
C ALA A 87 3.04 30.17 2.88
N LEU A 88 4.20 29.92 3.49
CA LEU A 88 4.43 30.03 4.93
C LEU A 88 3.46 29.17 5.79
N SER A 89 2.88 28.12 5.20
CA SER A 89 1.93 27.24 5.88
C SER A 89 2.60 26.17 6.75
N GLY A 90 3.89 25.91 6.51
CA GLY A 90 4.59 24.74 7.07
C GLY A 90 4.35 23.44 6.29
N TYR A 91 3.59 23.48 5.19
CA TYR A 91 3.35 22.36 4.29
C TYR A 91 3.90 22.66 2.89
N ASP A 92 4.32 21.61 2.21
CA ASP A 92 4.58 21.66 0.78
C ASP A 92 3.28 21.76 -0.02
N THR A 93 3.38 22.36 -1.20
CA THR A 93 2.36 22.21 -2.24
C THR A 93 2.60 20.87 -2.95
N GLY A 94 2.05 19.81 -2.38
CA GLY A 94 2.29 18.43 -2.78
C GLY A 94 1.48 18.02 -3.99
N HIS A 95 2.14 17.59 -5.07
CA HIS A 95 1.49 17.14 -6.31
C HIS A 95 0.80 15.79 -6.12
N LEU A 96 -0.38 15.59 -6.72
CA LEU A 96 -0.95 14.25 -6.90
C LEU A 96 -0.56 13.61 -8.23
N VAL A 97 -0.58 14.40 -9.30
CA VAL A 97 0.03 14.08 -10.59
C VAL A 97 1.42 14.72 -10.61
N PRO A 98 2.50 13.94 -10.55
CA PRO A 98 3.84 14.49 -10.42
C PRO A 98 4.27 15.17 -11.72
N ALA A 99 4.94 16.32 -11.57
CA ALA A 99 5.57 17.04 -12.68
C ALA A 99 6.49 16.14 -13.52
N GLU A 100 7.17 15.17 -12.90
CA GLU A 100 8.05 14.22 -13.58
C GLU A 100 7.31 13.32 -14.58
N ALA A 101 6.06 12.93 -14.27
CA ALA A 101 5.24 12.16 -15.20
C ALA A 101 4.79 12.99 -16.43
N MET A 102 4.93 14.32 -16.37
CA MET A 102 4.45 15.26 -17.39
C MET A 102 5.57 15.97 -18.17
N GLN A 103 6.85 15.66 -17.91
CA GLN A 103 7.99 16.27 -18.60
C GLN A 103 8.05 16.03 -20.12
N PHE A 104 7.24 15.10 -20.64
CA PHE A 104 7.18 14.85 -22.08
C PHE A 104 6.48 15.98 -22.84
N ASP A 105 5.69 16.85 -22.20
CA ASP A 105 5.01 17.96 -22.87
C ASP A 105 5.00 19.22 -22.01
N LYS A 106 5.27 20.38 -22.62
CA LYS A 106 5.37 21.65 -21.87
C LYS A 106 4.03 22.07 -21.26
N ARG A 107 2.91 21.80 -21.93
CA ARG A 107 1.57 22.10 -21.41
C ARG A 107 1.21 21.09 -20.33
N ALA A 108 1.49 19.81 -20.54
CA ALA A 108 1.30 18.79 -19.51
C ALA A 108 2.04 19.14 -18.22
N LEU A 109 3.32 19.55 -18.34
CA LEU A 109 4.11 19.98 -17.20
C LEU A 109 3.53 21.23 -16.56
N ALA A 110 3.13 22.24 -17.34
CA ALA A 110 2.52 23.45 -16.77
C ALA A 110 1.22 23.13 -16.03
N ASP A 111 0.35 22.30 -16.61
CA ASP A 111 -0.93 21.90 -16.03
C ASP A 111 -0.77 21.06 -14.75
N SER A 112 0.37 20.37 -14.57
CA SER A 112 0.64 19.67 -13.30
C SER A 112 0.86 20.63 -12.14
N PHE A 113 1.21 21.90 -12.39
CA PHE A 113 1.36 22.94 -11.37
C PHE A 113 0.06 23.70 -11.08
N TYR A 114 -1.09 23.25 -11.59
CA TYR A 114 -2.36 23.76 -11.06
C TYR A 114 -2.57 23.28 -9.63
N THR A 115 -3.02 24.18 -8.75
CA THR A 115 -3.32 23.83 -7.36
C THR A 115 -4.54 22.92 -7.23
N SER A 116 -5.34 22.75 -8.28
CA SER A 116 -6.35 21.69 -8.37
C SER A 116 -5.73 20.28 -8.31
N ASN A 117 -4.46 20.15 -8.67
CA ASN A 117 -3.66 18.92 -8.60
C ASN A 117 -2.78 18.85 -7.32
N ALA A 118 -3.03 19.70 -6.32
CA ALA A 118 -2.19 19.78 -5.15
C ALA A 118 -2.95 19.76 -3.83
N CYS A 119 -2.28 19.23 -2.79
CA CYS A 119 -2.74 19.25 -1.40
C CYS A 119 -1.59 19.69 -0.48
N PRO A 120 -1.89 20.20 0.74
CA PRO A 120 -0.88 20.40 1.77
C PRO A 120 -0.27 19.06 2.19
N GLN A 121 1.02 18.86 1.92
CA GLN A 121 1.76 17.64 2.29
C GLN A 121 2.93 17.99 3.22
N THR A 122 3.21 17.15 4.22
CA THR A 122 4.44 17.27 5.00
C THR A 122 5.65 16.98 4.10
N ASP A 123 6.78 17.66 4.36
CA ASP A 123 8.01 17.45 3.60
C ASP A 123 8.46 15.98 3.69
N GLU A 124 8.33 15.35 4.86
CA GLU A 124 8.70 13.96 5.06
C GLU A 124 7.88 12.99 4.20
N LEU A 125 6.59 13.25 4.02
CA LEU A 125 5.75 12.46 3.10
C LEU A 125 6.12 12.75 1.64
N ASN A 126 6.12 14.03 1.26
CA ASN A 126 6.26 14.49 -0.12
C ASN A 126 7.64 14.12 -0.71
N CYS A 127 8.72 14.37 0.04
CA CYS A 127 10.08 14.07 -0.38
C CYS A 127 10.48 12.61 -0.13
N GLY A 128 9.76 11.88 0.72
CA GLY A 128 10.06 10.50 1.11
C GLY A 128 9.21 9.44 0.37
N PRO A 129 8.29 8.75 1.05
CA PRO A 129 7.62 7.59 0.48
C PRO A 129 6.67 7.94 -0.68
N TRP A 130 6.08 9.14 -0.71
CA TRP A 130 5.24 9.58 -1.82
C TRP A 130 6.02 9.62 -3.13
N ARG A 131 7.15 10.35 -3.14
CA ARG A 131 8.09 10.42 -4.27
C ARG A 131 8.65 9.05 -4.64
N THR A 132 8.91 8.19 -3.66
CA THR A 132 9.41 6.83 -3.93
C THR A 132 8.44 6.04 -4.79
N LEU A 133 7.13 6.06 -4.49
CA LEU A 133 6.13 5.40 -5.34
C LEU A 133 6.03 6.02 -6.73
N GLU A 134 6.17 7.34 -6.85
CA GLU A 134 6.17 8.03 -8.15
C GLU A 134 7.33 7.59 -9.04
N HIS A 135 8.56 7.58 -8.48
CA HIS A 135 9.74 7.09 -9.19
C HIS A 135 9.61 5.62 -9.57
N ASN A 136 9.00 4.82 -8.71
CA ASN A 136 8.74 3.41 -9.00
C ASN A 136 7.77 3.23 -10.17
N ALA A 137 6.73 4.05 -10.26
CA ALA A 137 5.82 4.08 -11.42
C ALA A 137 6.55 4.44 -12.70
N PHE A 138 7.41 5.44 -12.61
CA PHE A 138 8.26 5.85 -13.72
C PHE A 138 9.19 4.73 -14.18
N LYS A 139 9.92 4.09 -13.26
CA LYS A 139 10.81 2.95 -13.55
C LYS A 139 10.07 1.77 -14.16
N SER A 140 8.87 1.47 -13.64
CA SER A 140 8.02 0.39 -14.16
C SER A 140 7.57 0.69 -15.59
N ALA A 141 7.21 1.94 -15.89
CA ALA A 141 6.89 2.38 -17.24
C ALA A 141 8.11 2.36 -18.18
N MET A 142 9.30 2.75 -17.72
CA MET A 142 10.54 2.61 -18.50
C MET A 142 10.85 1.16 -18.89
N LYS A 143 10.35 0.18 -18.12
CA LYS A 143 10.46 -1.26 -18.42
C LYS A 143 9.39 -1.78 -19.39
N GLY A 144 8.57 -0.89 -19.94
CA GLY A 144 7.58 -1.23 -20.97
C GLY A 144 6.14 -1.33 -20.47
N ARG A 145 5.89 -1.13 -19.16
CA ARG A 145 4.53 -1.16 -18.62
C ARG A 145 3.77 0.12 -18.92
N GLU A 146 2.48 -0.02 -19.14
CA GLU A 146 1.55 1.11 -19.23
C GLU A 146 0.70 1.12 -17.98
N LEU A 147 0.79 2.22 -17.23
CA LEU A 147 0.18 2.36 -15.93
C LEU A 147 -0.89 3.44 -15.96
N VAL A 148 -1.96 3.20 -15.23
CA VAL A 148 -2.92 4.23 -14.80
C VAL A 148 -2.70 4.43 -13.31
N VAL A 149 -2.49 5.67 -12.89
CA VAL A 149 -2.25 6.04 -11.50
C VAL A 149 -3.38 6.94 -11.05
N ILE A 150 -4.08 6.51 -10.00
CA ILE A 150 -5.08 7.29 -9.30
C ILE A 150 -4.48 7.69 -7.94
N ALA A 151 -4.50 8.97 -7.62
CA ALA A 151 -3.96 9.51 -6.38
C ALA A 151 -4.96 10.47 -5.74
N GLY A 152 -5.10 10.46 -4.42
CA GLY A 152 -6.09 11.31 -3.75
C GLY A 152 -5.84 11.49 -2.26
N ALA A 153 -6.71 12.29 -1.65
CA ALA A 153 -6.65 12.66 -0.24
C ALA A 153 -7.71 11.91 0.59
N ILE A 154 -7.38 11.58 1.83
CA ILE A 154 -8.28 11.00 2.83
C ILE A 154 -8.30 11.93 4.05
N PHE A 155 -9.51 12.17 4.56
CA PHE A 155 -9.75 12.99 5.74
C PHE A 155 -10.37 12.13 6.84
N THR A 156 -9.87 12.28 8.06
CA THR A 156 -10.52 11.70 9.24
C THR A 156 -11.46 12.73 9.89
N GLU A 157 -12.10 12.35 10.99
CA GLU A 157 -12.96 13.28 11.73
C GLU A 157 -12.15 14.48 12.26
N GLY A 158 -12.66 15.69 12.07
CA GLY A 158 -11.98 16.91 12.52
C GLY A 158 -10.98 17.48 11.52
N LYS A 159 -11.44 17.77 10.29
CA LYS A 159 -10.61 18.36 9.22
C LYS A 159 -9.84 19.59 9.69
N ARG A 160 -8.55 19.62 9.36
CA ARG A 160 -7.65 20.76 9.58
C ARG A 160 -7.55 21.59 8.30
N TYR A 161 -7.25 22.87 8.45
CA TYR A 161 -7.15 23.80 7.33
C TYR A 161 -5.93 24.70 7.49
N LEU A 162 -5.34 25.08 6.36
CA LEU A 162 -4.44 26.22 6.28
C LEU A 162 -5.20 27.51 6.61
N SER A 163 -4.47 28.57 6.96
CA SER A 163 -5.06 29.91 7.15
C SER A 163 -5.78 30.45 5.90
N SER A 164 -5.42 29.94 4.72
CA SER A 164 -6.07 30.24 3.42
C SER A 164 -7.40 29.50 3.21
N GLY A 165 -7.78 28.60 4.12
CA GLY A 165 -8.97 27.77 4.03
C GLY A 165 -8.82 26.53 3.14
N VAL A 166 -7.60 26.20 2.70
CA VAL A 166 -7.29 24.93 2.02
C VAL A 166 -7.24 23.82 3.07
N ALA A 167 -7.97 22.72 2.86
CA ALA A 167 -7.96 21.60 3.80
C ALA A 167 -6.63 20.85 3.78
N ILE A 168 -6.23 20.34 4.95
CA ILE A 168 -5.03 19.54 5.16
C ILE A 168 -5.47 18.07 5.25
N PRO A 169 -5.14 17.20 4.27
CA PRO A 169 -5.42 15.78 4.35
C PRO A 169 -4.70 15.14 5.53
N ASP A 170 -5.34 14.16 6.16
CA ASP A 170 -4.71 13.35 7.21
C ASP A 170 -3.89 12.21 6.59
N GLU A 171 -4.31 11.74 5.42
CA GLU A 171 -3.65 10.71 4.66
C GLU A 171 -3.82 10.91 3.15
N PHE A 172 -3.02 10.18 2.39
CA PHE A 172 -3.09 10.12 0.94
C PHE A 172 -3.19 8.66 0.50
N PHE A 173 -3.80 8.43 -0.66
CA PHE A 173 -3.80 7.13 -1.30
C PHE A 173 -3.22 7.17 -2.70
N LYS A 174 -2.73 6.02 -3.16
CA LYS A 174 -2.35 5.79 -4.55
C LYS A 174 -2.78 4.40 -4.99
N VAL A 175 -3.54 4.34 -6.07
CA VAL A 175 -3.90 3.10 -6.79
C VAL A 175 -3.13 3.09 -8.10
N VAL A 176 -2.37 2.04 -8.35
CA VAL A 176 -1.62 1.88 -9.59
C VAL A 176 -2.12 0.64 -10.31
N VAL A 177 -2.61 0.81 -11.53
CA VAL A 177 -3.16 -0.25 -12.37
C VAL A 177 -2.24 -0.47 -13.56
N CYS A 178 -1.81 -1.71 -13.79
CA CYS A 178 -1.17 -2.10 -15.04
C CYS A 178 -2.17 -2.84 -15.91
N GLN A 179 -2.69 -2.14 -16.93
CA GLN A 179 -3.82 -2.64 -17.72
C GLN A 179 -3.50 -3.93 -18.46
N LYS A 180 -2.34 -3.99 -19.12
CA LYS A 180 -1.92 -5.15 -19.95
C LYS A 180 -1.72 -6.42 -19.12
N GLU A 181 -1.22 -6.27 -17.90
CA GLU A 181 -0.98 -7.40 -16.99
C GLU A 181 -2.23 -7.78 -16.19
N GLY A 182 -3.29 -6.96 -16.24
CA GLY A 182 -4.50 -7.21 -15.46
C GLY A 182 -4.23 -7.14 -13.96
N ILE A 183 -3.31 -6.28 -13.50
CA ILE A 183 -2.94 -6.17 -12.07
C ILE A 183 -3.08 -4.76 -11.52
N TYR A 184 -3.26 -4.65 -10.20
CA TYR A 184 -3.23 -3.37 -9.48
C TYR A 184 -2.61 -3.48 -8.08
N ASP A 185 -2.24 -2.34 -7.50
CA ASP A 185 -1.59 -2.18 -6.18
C ASP A 185 -2.09 -0.89 -5.53
N CYS A 186 -2.30 -0.93 -4.22
CA CYS A 186 -3.03 0.08 -3.45
C CYS A 186 -2.25 0.46 -2.20
N TRP A 187 -2.07 1.77 -2.03
CA TRP A 187 -1.26 2.34 -0.97
C TRP A 187 -2.02 3.43 -0.22
N ILE A 188 -1.86 3.48 1.09
CA ILE A 188 -2.24 4.62 1.93
C ILE A 188 -1.03 5.09 2.72
N MET A 189 -0.86 6.40 2.85
CA MET A 189 0.25 7.04 3.55
C MET A 189 -0.24 8.15 4.47
N THR A 190 0.24 8.21 5.71
CA THR A 190 -0.11 9.29 6.64
C THR A 190 0.61 10.59 6.32
N ASN A 191 -0.09 11.71 6.42
CA ASN A 191 0.45 13.05 6.25
C ASN A 191 0.99 13.59 7.59
N SER A 192 2.20 13.14 7.95
CA SER A 192 2.84 13.42 9.25
C SER A 192 4.35 13.54 9.11
N GLU A 193 5.03 14.00 10.17
CA GLU A 193 6.50 14.03 10.25
C GLU A 193 7.14 12.63 10.24
N LYS A 194 6.34 11.60 10.53
CA LYS A 194 6.75 10.19 10.46
C LYS A 194 5.71 9.42 9.64
N PRO A 195 5.75 9.53 8.30
CA PRO A 195 4.76 8.91 7.44
C PRO A 195 4.74 7.38 7.63
N ILE A 196 3.57 6.84 7.92
CA ILE A 196 3.33 5.39 7.92
C ILE A 196 2.81 5.03 6.54
N VAL A 197 3.48 4.08 5.88
CA VAL A 197 3.08 3.55 4.58
C VAL A 197 2.38 2.22 4.79
N LYS A 198 1.15 2.10 4.28
CA LYS A 198 0.34 0.89 4.35
C LYS A 198 0.02 0.43 2.95
N PHE A 199 0.23 -0.87 2.73
CA PHE A 199 -0.37 -1.57 1.61
C PHE A 199 -1.79 -2.00 2.02
N VAL A 200 -2.77 -1.72 1.18
CA VAL A 200 -4.21 -1.88 1.52
C VAL A 200 -4.98 -2.48 0.34
N THR A 201 -6.24 -2.84 0.55
CA THR A 201 -7.13 -3.27 -0.55
C THR A 201 -7.73 -2.07 -1.28
N LEU A 202 -8.32 -2.32 -2.45
CA LEU A 202 -9.10 -1.30 -3.17
C LEU A 202 -10.33 -0.87 -2.33
N SER A 203 -10.99 -1.83 -1.68
CA SER A 203 -12.13 -1.59 -0.80
C SER A 203 -11.80 -0.68 0.39
N ASP A 204 -10.58 -0.78 0.93
CA ASP A 204 -10.13 0.12 2.00
C ASP A 204 -10.07 1.57 1.53
N ILE A 205 -9.58 1.80 0.32
CA ILE A 205 -9.54 3.14 -0.27
C ILE A 205 -10.96 3.63 -0.56
N GLU A 206 -11.83 2.78 -1.11
CA GLU A 206 -13.23 3.12 -1.38
C GLU A 206 -13.96 3.56 -0.12
N TYR A 207 -13.84 2.77 0.96
CA TYR A 207 -14.46 3.07 2.24
C TYR A 207 -13.92 4.38 2.84
N ARG A 208 -12.60 4.57 2.84
CA ARG A 208 -11.95 5.70 3.52
C ARG A 208 -12.00 7.00 2.73
N ALA A 209 -11.97 6.93 1.40
CA ALA A 209 -12.03 8.09 0.52
C ALA A 209 -13.45 8.40 0.02
N GLY A 210 -14.43 7.51 0.26
CA GLY A 210 -15.81 7.66 -0.22
C GLY A 210 -15.94 7.52 -1.74
N LEU A 211 -15.07 6.71 -2.35
CA LEU A 211 -14.97 6.53 -3.80
C LEU A 211 -15.48 5.15 -4.21
N VAL A 212 -15.83 4.99 -5.49
CA VAL A 212 -16.09 3.69 -6.10
C VAL A 212 -15.26 3.57 -7.37
N PHE A 213 -14.37 2.59 -7.42
CA PHE A 213 -13.57 2.34 -8.63
C PHE A 213 -14.35 1.44 -9.60
N PRO A 214 -14.40 1.79 -10.90
CA PRO A 214 -15.20 1.06 -11.89
C PRO A 214 -14.58 -0.27 -12.34
N PHE A 215 -13.41 -0.64 -11.80
CA PHE A 215 -12.69 -1.84 -12.18
C PHE A 215 -12.62 -2.86 -11.03
N ARG A 216 -12.92 -4.12 -11.36
CA ARG A 216 -12.89 -5.27 -10.43
C ARG A 216 -12.14 -6.48 -10.95
N ASP A 217 -11.96 -6.58 -12.27
CA ASP A 217 -11.37 -7.74 -12.94
C ASP A 217 -9.83 -7.79 -12.89
N PHE A 218 -9.20 -6.80 -12.27
CA PHE A 218 -7.75 -6.78 -12.09
C PHE A 218 -7.36 -7.57 -10.84
N ARG A 219 -6.26 -8.31 -10.91
CA ARG A 219 -5.68 -9.04 -9.79
C ARG A 219 -4.90 -8.07 -8.91
N HIS A 220 -5.23 -8.04 -7.62
CA HIS A 220 -4.44 -7.31 -6.64
C HIS A 220 -3.06 -7.97 -6.50
N VAL A 221 -1.98 -7.22 -6.75
CA VAL A 221 -0.61 -7.68 -6.54
C VAL A 221 0.05 -6.75 -5.53
N PRO A 222 0.13 -7.18 -4.26
CA PRO A 222 0.78 -6.40 -3.24
C PRO A 222 2.18 -6.00 -3.63
N ASP A 223 2.42 -4.69 -3.59
CA ASP A 223 3.77 -4.15 -3.64
C ASP A 223 4.48 -4.32 -5.00
N PHE A 224 3.74 -4.52 -6.10
CA PHE A 224 4.37 -4.72 -7.41
C PHE A 224 5.16 -3.48 -7.88
N MET A 225 4.80 -2.32 -7.33
CA MET A 225 5.47 -1.06 -7.65
C MET A 225 6.84 -0.94 -7.00
N THR A 226 7.08 -1.58 -5.85
CA THR A 226 8.45 -1.66 -5.31
C THR A 226 9.19 -2.88 -5.86
N ALA A 227 8.47 -3.97 -6.16
CA ALA A 227 9.03 -5.24 -6.62
C ALA A 227 9.60 -5.22 -8.05
N ALA A 228 9.49 -4.10 -8.79
CA ALA A 228 10.09 -3.98 -10.12
C ALA A 228 11.63 -4.08 -10.09
N SER A 229 12.29 -4.09 -8.93
CA SER A 229 13.71 -4.44 -8.85
C SER A 229 14.12 -5.14 -7.56
N SER A 230 13.46 -6.22 -7.12
CA SER A 230 13.90 -7.02 -5.96
C SER A 230 12.84 -8.09 -5.61
N ARG A 231 13.07 -9.41 -5.52
CA ARG A 231 13.84 -10.17 -4.51
C ARG A 231 14.31 -9.43 -3.25
N GLU A 232 13.53 -8.49 -2.72
CA GLU A 232 13.97 -7.71 -1.54
C GLU A 232 13.54 -8.41 -0.26
N LEU A 233 14.55 -8.61 0.58
CA LEU A 233 14.42 -8.88 1.99
C LEU A 233 13.50 -7.82 2.63
N ARG A 234 12.30 -8.20 3.07
CA ARG A 234 11.54 -7.34 3.97
C ARG A 234 12.03 -7.60 5.39
N ALA A 235 12.54 -6.56 6.05
CA ALA A 235 12.79 -6.58 7.49
C ALA A 235 11.51 -6.12 8.20
N LEU A 236 10.69 -7.06 8.65
CA LEU A 236 9.47 -6.80 9.42
C LEU A 236 9.76 -7.09 10.89
N ASN A 237 9.80 -6.06 11.74
CA ASN A 237 10.05 -6.23 13.18
C ASN A 237 11.33 -7.05 13.47
N GLY A 238 12.37 -6.91 12.62
CA GLY A 238 13.61 -7.67 12.71
C GLY A 238 13.60 -9.06 12.05
N ILE A 239 12.48 -9.50 11.47
CA ILE A 239 12.33 -10.75 10.72
C ILE A 239 12.70 -10.49 9.25
N LYS A 240 13.67 -11.24 8.70
CA LYS A 240 14.01 -11.17 7.27
C LYS A 240 13.28 -12.24 6.48
N ILE A 241 12.45 -11.81 5.53
CA ILE A 241 11.64 -12.70 4.69
C ILE A 241 11.71 -12.34 3.21
N GLU A 242 11.51 -13.34 2.34
CA GLU A 242 11.29 -13.20 0.90
C GLU A 242 9.82 -13.53 0.60
N ASN A 243 9.16 -12.69 -0.20
CA ASN A 243 7.78 -12.92 -0.65
C ASN A 243 7.79 -13.89 -1.85
N LEU A 244 7.05 -14.99 -1.75
CA LEU A 244 6.97 -16.02 -2.79
C LEU A 244 5.96 -15.68 -3.90
N LEU A 245 5.31 -14.51 -3.83
CA LEU A 245 4.35 -13.98 -4.82
C LEU A 245 3.08 -14.82 -4.99
N ASN A 246 2.84 -15.76 -4.07
CA ASN A 246 1.66 -16.63 -4.01
C ASN A 246 0.82 -16.39 -2.73
N GLY A 247 1.14 -15.35 -1.95
CA GLY A 247 0.55 -15.10 -0.63
C GLY A 247 1.39 -15.61 0.54
N GLU A 248 2.47 -16.35 0.27
CA GLU A 248 3.40 -16.86 1.28
C GLU A 248 4.72 -16.09 1.32
N TYR A 249 5.44 -16.27 2.42
CA TYR A 249 6.76 -15.72 2.69
C TYR A 249 7.69 -16.82 3.17
N THR A 250 8.94 -16.79 2.75
CA THR A 250 9.98 -17.69 3.28
C THR A 250 10.97 -16.92 4.15
N MET A 251 11.34 -17.52 5.27
CA MET A 251 12.34 -17.01 6.21
C MET A 251 13.72 -17.04 5.57
N LEU A 252 14.42 -15.91 5.56
CA LEU A 252 15.77 -15.81 4.96
C LEU A 252 16.90 -16.05 5.97
N GLU A 253 16.58 -15.96 7.26
CA GLU A 253 17.45 -16.30 8.38
C GLU A 253 16.66 -16.96 9.50
N ASP A 254 17.37 -17.53 10.46
CA ASP A 254 16.76 -18.06 11.67
C ASP A 254 16.18 -16.92 12.52
N TYR A 255 14.99 -17.12 13.06
CA TYR A 255 14.34 -16.15 13.93
C TYR A 255 13.99 -16.77 15.27
N MET A 256 14.28 -16.06 16.36
CA MET A 256 13.99 -16.50 17.71
C MET A 256 12.69 -15.86 18.20
N TRP A 257 11.59 -16.58 18.04
CA TRP A 257 10.29 -16.15 18.54
C TRP A 257 10.19 -16.38 20.06
N ASN A 258 9.60 -15.42 20.77
CA ASN A 258 9.30 -15.54 22.19
C ASN A 258 7.80 -15.84 22.33
N PRO A 259 7.38 -16.98 22.90
CA PRO A 259 5.98 -17.28 23.12
C PRO A 259 5.34 -16.47 24.26
N HIS A 260 6.09 -15.63 24.97
CA HIS A 260 5.62 -14.80 26.08
C HIS A 260 4.92 -15.62 27.19
N ASP A 261 5.42 -16.82 27.46
CA ASP A 261 4.88 -17.72 28.47
C ASP A 261 5.25 -17.24 29.88
N ALA A 262 4.26 -17.12 30.78
CA ALA A 262 4.48 -16.62 32.14
C ALA A 262 5.32 -17.58 33.01
N GLU A 263 5.27 -18.89 32.74
CA GLU A 263 6.10 -19.89 33.40
C GLU A 263 7.53 -19.89 32.84
N TYR A 264 7.68 -19.49 31.57
CA TYR A 264 8.96 -19.46 30.85
C TYR A 264 9.18 -18.13 30.10
N PRO A 265 9.37 -17.00 30.82
CA PRO A 265 9.45 -15.65 30.21
C PRO A 265 10.66 -15.46 29.28
N ASP A 266 11.71 -16.24 29.50
CA ASP A 266 12.94 -16.24 28.70
C ASP A 266 12.94 -17.31 27.59
N ALA A 267 11.81 -17.99 27.37
CA ALA A 267 11.66 -18.96 26.31
C ALA A 267 11.94 -18.32 24.94
N ARG A 268 12.75 -19.00 24.14
CA ARG A 268 12.97 -18.63 22.74
C ARG A 268 12.84 -19.87 21.88
N ILE A 269 11.89 -19.86 20.96
CA ILE A 269 11.63 -20.93 20.00
C ILE A 269 12.22 -20.49 18.67
N LYS A 270 13.06 -21.34 18.09
CA LYS A 270 13.71 -21.08 16.81
C LYS A 270 12.76 -21.42 15.66
N ILE A 271 12.52 -20.44 14.80
CA ILE A 271 11.93 -20.63 13.47
C ILE A 271 13.09 -20.66 12.46
N PRO A 272 13.29 -21.78 11.74
CA PRO A 272 14.46 -21.94 10.90
C PRO A 272 14.39 -21.10 9.62
N LYS A 273 15.55 -20.71 9.11
CA LYS A 273 15.71 -20.26 7.72
C LYS A 273 15.07 -21.26 6.76
N GLY A 274 14.34 -20.74 5.78
CA GLY A 274 13.60 -21.51 4.78
C GLY A 274 12.16 -21.83 5.19
N PHE A 275 11.79 -21.61 6.46
CA PHE A 275 10.41 -21.80 6.92
C PHE A 275 9.46 -20.89 6.13
N THR A 276 8.39 -21.46 5.61
CA THR A 276 7.39 -20.75 4.78
C THR A 276 6.12 -20.51 5.59
N THR A 277 5.60 -19.28 5.55
CA THR A 277 4.45 -18.81 6.34
C THR A 277 3.53 -17.96 5.47
N ASP A 278 2.22 -18.03 5.71
CA ASP A 278 1.23 -17.09 5.17
C ASP A 278 0.80 -16.06 6.22
N PHE A 279 1.43 -16.09 7.40
CA PHE A 279 1.11 -15.34 8.60
C PHE A 279 -0.36 -15.50 9.01
N GLY A 280 -0.80 -16.75 9.09
CA GLY A 280 -2.16 -17.13 9.45
C GLY A 280 -3.12 -17.09 8.27
N SER A 281 -3.67 -18.27 7.93
CA SER A 281 -4.62 -18.50 6.84
C SER A 281 -6.02 -17.87 7.08
N VAL A 282 -6.10 -16.55 7.24
CA VAL A 282 -7.35 -15.80 7.33
C VAL A 282 -8.03 -15.82 5.95
N PRO A 283 -9.26 -16.35 5.78
CA PRO A 283 -9.94 -16.33 4.48
C PRO A 283 -10.08 -14.92 3.91
N GLY A 284 -9.88 -14.76 2.60
CA GLY A 284 -9.89 -13.45 1.94
C GLY A 284 -11.16 -12.62 2.19
N ILE A 285 -12.32 -13.26 2.40
CA ILE A 285 -13.57 -12.58 2.75
C ILE A 285 -13.50 -11.88 4.11
N VAL A 286 -12.72 -12.41 5.05
CA VAL A 286 -12.51 -11.81 6.38
C VAL A 286 -11.42 -10.74 6.30
N GLN A 287 -10.37 -10.97 5.51
CA GLN A 287 -9.36 -9.95 5.21
C GLN A 287 -9.98 -8.69 4.56
N ASN A 288 -11.07 -8.85 3.79
CA ASN A 288 -11.80 -7.75 3.17
C ASN A 288 -12.69 -6.94 4.14
N VAL A 289 -13.03 -7.50 5.31
CA VAL A 289 -13.90 -6.85 6.31
C VAL A 289 -13.08 -6.32 7.50
N PHE A 290 -11.94 -6.96 7.78
CA PHE A 290 -10.94 -6.54 8.76
C PHE A 290 -9.60 -6.42 8.04
N PRO A 291 -9.37 -5.32 7.32
CA PRO A 291 -8.07 -5.08 6.70
C PRO A 291 -7.01 -4.99 7.80
N PRO A 292 -5.78 -5.44 7.57
CA PRO A 292 -4.73 -5.40 8.58
C PRO A 292 -4.44 -3.95 8.97
N ILE A 293 -4.99 -3.50 10.09
CA ILE A 293 -4.55 -2.27 10.73
C ILE A 293 -3.31 -2.63 11.52
N GLY A 294 -2.16 -2.67 10.85
CA GLY A 294 -0.92 -3.19 11.45
C GLY A 294 -0.89 -4.72 11.45
N THR A 295 0.21 -5.26 10.93
CA THR A 295 0.74 -6.59 11.30
C THR A 295 -0.20 -7.81 11.34
N PHE A 296 -0.73 -8.24 10.19
CA PHE A 296 -0.80 -9.69 9.88
C PHE A 296 0.62 -10.28 9.70
N ARG A 297 1.63 -9.77 10.41
CA ARG A 297 3.04 -10.18 10.40
C ARG A 297 3.68 -9.93 11.76
N ASP A 298 2.86 -9.94 12.81
CA ASP A 298 3.38 -10.04 14.17
C ASP A 298 4.13 -11.37 14.31
N PRO A 299 5.27 -11.40 15.02
CA PRO A 299 5.99 -12.64 15.34
C PRO A 299 5.11 -13.78 15.87
N ASP A 300 3.99 -13.47 16.53
CA ASP A 300 3.05 -14.47 17.05
C ASP A 300 2.28 -15.21 15.95
N PHE A 301 2.09 -14.62 14.77
CA PHE A 301 1.58 -15.36 13.60
C PHE A 301 2.61 -16.38 13.08
N LEU A 302 3.91 -16.09 13.18
CA LEU A 302 4.94 -17.08 12.85
C LEU A 302 4.95 -18.23 13.86
N GLY A 303 4.81 -17.90 15.15
CA GLY A 303 4.68 -18.89 16.22
C GLY A 303 3.45 -19.78 16.02
N HIS A 304 2.33 -19.17 15.63
CA HIS A 304 1.09 -19.87 15.28
C HIS A 304 1.31 -20.86 14.11
N ASP A 305 1.85 -20.39 12.98
CA ASP A 305 2.05 -21.23 11.79
C ASP A 305 3.09 -22.35 12.04
N LEU A 306 4.15 -22.05 12.80
CA LEU A 306 5.12 -23.03 13.24
C LEU A 306 4.43 -24.14 14.03
N LEU A 307 3.62 -23.77 15.03
CA LEU A 307 3.00 -24.73 15.94
C LEU A 307 1.96 -25.60 15.23
N TYR A 308 1.15 -25.00 14.33
CA TYR A 308 0.26 -25.75 13.42
C TYR A 308 1.03 -26.72 12.51
N GLY A 309 2.20 -26.33 12.01
CA GLY A 309 3.07 -27.20 11.23
C GLY A 309 3.69 -28.37 12.02
N THR A 310 3.84 -28.21 13.34
CA THR A 310 4.55 -29.15 14.24
C THR A 310 3.67 -30.13 15.02
N GLU A 311 2.33 -30.10 14.92
CA GLU A 311 1.43 -31.06 15.59
C GLU A 311 1.72 -32.56 15.27
N TYR A 312 2.71 -32.85 14.41
CA TYR A 312 3.16 -34.18 14.01
C TYR A 312 4.63 -34.53 14.36
N PHE A 313 5.36 -33.71 15.13
CA PHE A 313 6.79 -33.95 15.43
C PHE A 313 7.16 -33.91 16.92
N GLU A 314 7.95 -34.89 17.37
CA GLU A 314 8.65 -34.86 18.66
C GLU A 314 9.83 -33.89 18.58
N TRP A 315 9.85 -32.86 19.43
CA TRP A 315 10.94 -31.88 19.54
C TRP A 315 11.88 -32.23 20.69
N GLU A 316 13.19 -32.03 20.58
CA GLU A 316 14.12 -32.18 21.72
C GLU A 316 14.48 -30.81 22.35
N GLY A 317 14.43 -30.70 23.69
CA GLY A 317 14.99 -29.57 24.47
C GLY A 317 14.01 -28.70 25.27
N ILE A 318 14.37 -27.43 25.53
CA ILE A 318 13.56 -26.45 26.31
C ILE A 318 12.17 -26.23 25.66
N ALA A 319 12.07 -26.32 24.33
CA ALA A 319 10.81 -26.29 23.60
C ALA A 319 9.87 -27.45 23.98
N TYR A 320 10.39 -28.67 24.19
CA TYR A 320 9.61 -29.83 24.67
C TYR A 320 9.09 -29.63 26.10
N LYS A 321 9.81 -28.86 26.93
CA LYS A 321 9.37 -28.53 28.30
C LYS A 321 8.21 -27.54 28.34
N ILE A 322 8.13 -26.65 27.34
CA ILE A 322 7.02 -25.70 27.13
C ILE A 322 5.84 -26.39 26.41
N ILE A 323 6.11 -27.37 25.54
CA ILE A 323 5.12 -28.08 24.71
C ILE A 323 4.82 -29.46 25.31
N LYS A 324 4.11 -29.50 26.45
CA LYS A 324 3.76 -30.75 27.13
C LYS A 324 2.62 -31.54 26.47
N GLU A 325 1.69 -30.88 25.77
CA GLU A 325 0.54 -31.50 25.09
C GLU A 325 0.11 -30.66 23.87
N PRO A 326 0.15 -31.19 22.62
CA PRO A 326 -0.14 -30.42 21.40
C PRO A 326 -1.52 -29.74 21.39
N SER A 327 -2.54 -30.42 21.93
CA SER A 327 -3.93 -29.94 21.92
C SER A 327 -4.21 -28.74 22.86
N LYS A 328 -3.43 -28.57 23.93
CA LYS A 328 -3.53 -27.40 24.82
C LYS A 328 -2.83 -26.17 24.23
N ASN A 329 -1.82 -26.38 23.39
CA ASN A 329 -1.02 -25.29 22.82
C ASN A 329 -1.68 -24.61 21.62
N ARG A 330 -2.51 -25.30 20.85
CA ARG A 330 -3.34 -24.64 19.83
C ARG A 330 -4.24 -23.56 20.46
N ALA A 331 -4.91 -23.90 21.56
CA ALA A 331 -5.74 -22.96 22.30
C ALA A 331 -4.92 -21.82 22.92
N GLU A 332 -3.71 -22.11 23.38
CA GLU A 332 -2.80 -21.11 23.93
C GLU A 332 -2.24 -20.16 22.86
N CYS A 333 -1.92 -20.64 21.66
CA CYS A 333 -1.48 -19.81 20.53
C CYS A 333 -2.61 -18.96 19.97
N ASP A 334 -3.81 -19.53 19.87
CA ASP A 334 -5.03 -18.80 19.52
C ASP A 334 -5.29 -17.67 20.55
N TRP A 335 -5.04 -17.94 21.84
CA TRP A 335 -5.17 -16.94 22.91
C TRP A 335 -4.09 -15.85 22.85
N ARG A 336 -2.83 -16.23 22.58
CA ARG A 336 -1.71 -15.28 22.43
C ARG A 336 -1.91 -14.37 21.23
N LEU A 337 -2.36 -14.92 20.10
CA LEU A 337 -2.76 -14.14 18.94
C LEU A 337 -3.82 -13.09 19.30
N LEU A 338 -4.84 -13.47 20.08
CA LEU A 338 -5.87 -12.53 20.55
C LEU A 338 -5.34 -11.42 21.47
N GLU A 339 -4.36 -11.71 22.34
CA GLU A 339 -3.73 -10.72 23.20
C GLU A 339 -2.74 -9.82 22.44
N SER A 340 -2.05 -10.35 21.42
CA SER A 340 -1.19 -9.56 20.53
C SER A 340 -2.00 -8.53 19.75
N LEU A 341 -3.09 -8.95 19.10
CA LEU A 341 -4.02 -8.04 18.42
C LEU A 341 -4.60 -6.98 19.38
N LYS A 342 -4.81 -7.35 20.65
CA LYS A 342 -5.31 -6.42 21.67
C LYS A 342 -4.26 -5.37 22.06
N ALA A 343 -2.99 -5.77 22.16
CA ALA A 343 -1.88 -4.88 22.42
C ALA A 343 -1.67 -3.89 21.27
N ASP A 344 -1.91 -4.32 20.03
CA ASP A 344 -1.87 -3.50 18.82
C ASP A 344 -3.08 -2.54 18.69
N GLY A 345 -4.04 -2.62 19.61
CA GLY A 345 -5.18 -1.70 19.70
C GLY A 345 -6.43 -2.15 18.94
N ASP A 346 -6.50 -3.40 18.48
CA ASP A 346 -7.67 -3.90 17.78
C ASP A 346 -8.93 -3.93 18.67
N SER A 347 -10.06 -3.56 18.08
CA SER A 347 -11.36 -3.66 18.74
C SER A 347 -11.69 -5.11 19.10
N TRP A 348 -12.48 -5.32 20.16
CA TRP A 348 -12.93 -6.66 20.54
C TRP A 348 -13.61 -7.39 19.36
N PHE A 349 -14.37 -6.66 18.54
CA PHE A 349 -15.05 -7.22 17.37
C PHE A 349 -14.07 -7.67 16.28
N SER A 350 -13.02 -6.87 15.99
CA SER A 350 -11.93 -7.23 15.06
C SER A 350 -11.23 -8.51 15.50
N ARG A 351 -10.78 -8.54 16.77
CA ARG A 351 -10.02 -9.65 17.36
C ARG A 351 -10.76 -10.97 17.29
N ASN A 352 -12.02 -10.98 17.75
CA ASN A 352 -12.82 -12.21 17.75
C ASN A 352 -13.17 -12.70 16.35
N THR A 353 -13.27 -11.79 15.38
CA THR A 353 -13.55 -12.17 13.99
C THR A 353 -12.31 -12.76 13.32
N ILE A 354 -11.14 -12.14 13.50
CA ILE A 354 -9.85 -12.69 13.03
C ILE A 354 -9.59 -14.06 13.67
N TRP A 355 -9.76 -14.18 14.99
CA TRP A 355 -9.62 -15.46 15.69
C TRP A 355 -10.55 -16.55 15.15
N SER A 356 -11.83 -16.22 14.94
CA SER A 356 -12.79 -17.16 14.35
C SER A 356 -12.38 -17.59 12.94
N ALA A 357 -11.82 -16.66 12.16
CA ALA A 357 -11.38 -16.88 10.80
C ALA A 357 -10.12 -17.76 10.71
N VAL A 358 -9.13 -17.53 11.57
CA VAL A 358 -7.91 -18.35 11.70
C VAL A 358 -8.29 -19.77 12.16
N LYS A 359 -9.21 -19.90 13.12
CA LYS A 359 -9.68 -21.21 13.62
C LYS A 359 -10.41 -22.04 12.56
N VAL A 360 -11.22 -21.40 11.73
CA VAL A 360 -11.96 -22.03 10.63
C VAL A 360 -11.04 -22.29 9.41
N GLY A 361 -10.11 -21.38 9.12
CA GLY A 361 -9.19 -21.45 7.97
C GLY A 361 -7.99 -22.38 8.18
N GLY A 362 -7.38 -22.37 9.36
CA GLY A 362 -6.11 -23.04 9.65
C GLY A 362 -6.13 -24.57 9.56
N GLY A 363 -7.29 -25.22 9.70
CA GLY A 363 -7.40 -26.67 9.56
C GLY A 363 -7.73 -27.16 8.14
N PHE A 364 -8.50 -26.39 7.38
CA PHE A 364 -9.08 -26.84 6.10
C PHE A 364 -8.46 -26.17 4.86
N VAL A 365 -7.94 -24.95 5.00
CA VAL A 365 -7.46 -24.15 3.86
C VAL A 365 -5.99 -24.40 3.61
N TRP A 366 -5.15 -24.40 4.65
CA TRP A 366 -3.69 -24.58 4.54
C TRP A 366 -3.32 -25.95 3.96
N ALA A 367 -3.86 -27.04 4.52
CA ALA A 367 -3.63 -28.40 4.06
C ALA A 367 -4.11 -28.69 2.62
N LYS A 368 -5.09 -27.92 2.13
CA LYS A 368 -5.71 -28.13 0.82
C LYS A 368 -5.12 -27.26 -0.28
N HIS A 369 -4.57 -26.09 0.06
CA HIS A 369 -4.08 -25.12 -0.91
C HIS A 369 -2.57 -25.16 -1.15
N ASN A 370 -1.75 -25.67 -0.21
CA ASN A 370 -0.28 -25.69 -0.41
C ASN A 370 0.46 -26.88 0.22
N PRO A 371 0.25 -28.12 -0.28
CA PRO A 371 0.89 -29.32 0.27
C PRO A 371 2.43 -29.32 0.17
N GLU A 372 3.01 -28.60 -0.80
CA GLU A 372 4.46 -28.53 -1.01
C GLU A 372 5.17 -27.69 0.06
N SER A 373 4.65 -26.51 0.40
CA SER A 373 5.18 -25.64 1.46
C SER A 373 5.13 -26.34 2.83
N ILE A 374 4.06 -27.10 3.07
CA ILE A 374 3.90 -27.92 4.28
C ILE A 374 4.99 -28.99 4.35
N GLU A 375 5.18 -29.76 3.28
CA GLU A 375 6.19 -30.81 3.27
C GLU A 375 7.62 -30.26 3.35
N ALA A 376 7.89 -29.09 2.76
CA ALA A 376 9.15 -28.38 2.89
C ALA A 376 9.41 -27.95 4.34
N ASN A 377 8.42 -27.34 5.00
CA ASN A 377 8.50 -26.97 6.41
C ASN A 377 8.71 -28.20 7.30
N ARG A 378 8.01 -29.30 7.03
CA ARG A 378 8.20 -30.56 7.76
C ARG A 378 9.62 -31.11 7.67
N LYS A 379 10.27 -30.98 6.52
CA LYS A 379 11.68 -31.40 6.36
C LYS A 379 12.65 -30.49 7.09
N LEU A 380 12.31 -29.20 7.24
CA LEU A 380 13.13 -28.22 7.95
C LEU A 380 13.06 -28.37 9.48
N LEU A 381 11.97 -28.96 9.99
CA LEU A 381 11.68 -29.09 11.42
C LEU A 381 12.02 -30.48 11.99
N LYS A 382 12.49 -31.41 11.15
CA LYS A 382 13.17 -32.67 11.54
C LYS A 382 14.66 -32.40 11.74
#